data_AF-A0A6P4E096-F1
#
_entry.id   AF-A0A6P4E096-F1
#
_cell.length_a   1.000
_cell.length_b   1.000
_cell.length_c   1.000
_cell.angle_alpha   90.00
_cell.angle_beta   90.00
_cell.angle_gamma   90.00
#
_symmetry.space_group_name_H-M   'P 1'
#
loop_
_entity.id
_entity.type
_entity.pdbx_description
1 polymer ?
#
loop_
_entity_poly.entity_id
_entity_poly.type
_entity_poly.pdbx_seq_one_letter_code
_entity_poly.pdbx_strand_id
1 'polypeptide(L)'
;MPGMKRDCGGAAAILGAFYAAVKCGFKDNLHAVFCLAENSVGPNATRPDDIHTLYSGRTVEINNTDAEGRLVLADGVCFANKDLKANIILDMATLTGAQ
;
A
#
# COMPACT_ATOMS: atom_id res chain seq x y z
N MET A 1 20.09 -2.64 1.39
CA MET A 1 20.18 -1.17 1.60
C MET A 1 19.79 -0.83 3.03
N PRO A 2 20.61 -0.09 3.82
CA PRO A 2 20.23 0.33 5.17
C PRO A 2 19.02 1.28 5.18
N GLY A 3 18.23 1.23 6.25
CA GLY A 3 17.08 2.14 6.44
C GLY A 3 15.74 1.64 5.89
N MET A 4 15.73 0.74 4.90
CA MET A 4 14.51 0.22 4.25
C MET A 4 13.62 -0.65 5.15
N LYS A 5 14.11 -1.06 6.32
CA LYS A 5 13.24 -1.64 7.36
C LYS A 5 12.09 -0.71 7.80
N ARG A 6 12.21 0.60 7.51
CA ARG A 6 11.20 1.62 7.80
C ARG A 6 10.14 1.75 6.71
N ASP A 7 10.27 1.01 5.61
CA ASP A 7 9.39 1.17 4.45
C ASP A 7 7.95 0.64 4.69
N CYS A 8 7.76 -0.11 5.77
CA CYS A 8 6.44 -0.43 6.31
C CYS A 8 5.87 0.66 7.25
N GLY A 9 6.50 1.83 7.31
CA GLY A 9 6.15 2.91 8.25
C GLY A 9 4.73 3.44 8.07
N GLY A 10 4.24 3.50 6.83
CA GLY A 10 2.85 3.84 6.52
C GLY A 10 1.85 2.88 7.18
N ALA A 11 2.05 1.58 7.00
CA ALA A 11 1.23 0.54 7.60
C ALA A 11 1.29 0.57 9.14
N ALA A 12 2.48 0.76 9.72
CA ALA A 12 2.65 0.82 11.17
C ALA A 12 1.90 2.01 11.80
N ALA A 13 1.91 3.17 11.16
CA ALA A 13 1.19 4.34 11.65
C ALA A 13 -0.33 4.24 11.45
N ILE A 14 -0.81 3.63 10.36
CA ILE A 14 -2.24 3.30 10.21
C ILE A 14 -2.70 2.33 11.31
N LEU A 15 -1.90 1.31 11.63
CA LEU A 15 -2.22 0.40 12.73
C LEU A 15 -2.34 1.14 14.07
N GLY A 16 -1.39 2.02 14.38
CA GLY A 16 -1.41 2.84 15.59
C GLY A 16 -2.62 3.78 15.66
N ALA A 17 -2.91 4.47 14.56
CA ALA A 17 -4.06 5.38 14.45
C ALA A 17 -5.39 4.64 14.58
N PHE A 18 -5.53 3.49 13.90
CA PHE A 18 -6.72 2.64 13.98
C PHE A 18 -6.94 2.14 15.41
N TYR A 19 -5.89 1.62 16.06
CA TYR A 19 -5.96 1.17 17.45
C TYR A 19 -6.42 2.30 18.39
N ALA A 20 -5.84 3.48 18.26
CA ALA A 20 -6.21 4.64 19.07
C ALA A 20 -7.67 5.08 18.81
N ALA A 21 -8.09 5.17 17.55
CA ALA A 21 -9.44 5.56 17.17
C ALA A 21 -10.50 4.61 17.75
N VAL A 22 -10.28 3.30 17.63
CA VAL A 22 -11.17 2.28 18.21
C VAL A 22 -11.21 2.38 19.73
N LYS A 23 -10.06 2.58 20.40
CA LYS A 23 -10.00 2.76 21.86
C LYS A 23 -10.68 4.02 22.36
N CYS A 24 -10.67 5.10 21.58
CA CYS A 24 -11.40 6.33 21.88
C CYS A 24 -12.90 6.24 21.59
N GLY A 25 -13.39 5.10 21.10
CA GLY A 25 -14.81 4.84 20.88
C GLY A 25 -15.35 5.47 19.60
N PHE A 26 -14.54 5.52 18.53
CA PHE A 26 -15.01 5.86 17.18
C PHE A 26 -16.28 5.09 16.83
N LYS A 27 -17.27 5.77 16.25
CA LYS A 27 -18.66 5.27 16.14
C LYS A 27 -19.04 4.79 14.75
N ASP A 28 -18.36 5.28 13.73
CA ASP A 28 -18.63 4.89 12.35
C ASP A 28 -17.84 3.63 11.97
N ASN A 29 -18.17 3.04 10.81
CA ASN A 29 -17.43 1.92 10.28
C ASN A 29 -16.03 2.37 9.84
N LEU A 30 -15.00 1.72 10.37
CA LEU A 30 -13.60 2.02 10.09
C LEU A 30 -12.90 0.73 9.66
N HIS A 31 -12.17 0.81 8.55
CA HIS A 31 -11.36 -0.29 8.03
C HIS A 31 -9.88 0.10 8.04
N ALA A 32 -9.01 -0.84 8.39
CA ALA A 32 -7.57 -0.72 8.17
C ALA A 32 -7.15 -1.75 7.12
N VAL A 33 -6.60 -1.29 5.99
CA VAL A 33 -6.11 -2.13 4.90
C VAL A 33 -4.58 -2.08 4.89
N PHE A 34 -3.95 -3.24 5.01
CA PHE A 34 -2.49 -3.34 5.07
C PHE A 34 -1.94 -4.00 3.80
N CYS A 35 -1.21 -3.23 3.01
CA CYS A 35 -0.55 -3.70 1.79
C CYS A 35 0.85 -4.21 2.15
N LEU A 36 0.96 -5.49 2.51
CA LEU A 36 2.19 -6.07 3.05
C LEU A 36 2.94 -6.88 1.98
N ALA A 37 4.15 -6.45 1.66
CA ALA A 37 5.05 -7.13 0.73
C ALA A 37 6.52 -6.84 1.11
N GLU A 38 7.42 -7.70 0.63
CA GLU A 38 8.86 -7.44 0.62
C GLU A 38 9.33 -7.27 -0.82
N ASN A 39 10.04 -6.18 -1.13
CA ASN A 39 10.64 -5.97 -2.45
C ASN A 39 11.99 -6.69 -2.54
N SER A 40 11.97 -7.98 -2.84
CA SER A 40 13.16 -8.83 -2.88
C SER A 40 13.75 -8.99 -4.28
N VAL A 41 15.05 -9.24 -4.36
CA VAL A 41 15.76 -9.55 -5.61
C VAL A 41 15.92 -11.07 -5.73
N GLY A 42 15.53 -11.62 -6.88
CA GLY A 42 15.68 -13.04 -7.19
C GLY A 42 15.22 -13.38 -8.60
N PRO A 43 15.32 -14.66 -9.03
CA PRO A 43 14.97 -15.08 -10.38
C PRO A 43 13.52 -14.80 -10.79
N ASN A 44 12.62 -14.69 -9.81
CA ASN A 44 11.18 -14.43 -10.00
C ASN A 44 10.78 -13.00 -9.63
N ALA A 45 11.75 -12.09 -9.43
CA ALA A 45 11.44 -10.70 -9.12
C ALA A 45 10.80 -9.99 -10.33
N THR A 46 9.95 -9.01 -10.05
CA THR A 46 9.44 -8.06 -11.04
C THR A 46 10.61 -7.43 -11.80
N ARG A 47 10.48 -7.29 -13.12
CA ARG A 47 11.51 -6.69 -13.97
C ARG A 47 11.01 -5.37 -14.57
N PRO A 48 11.92 -4.45 -14.90
CA PRO A 48 11.63 -3.43 -15.88
C PRO A 48 11.06 -4.08 -17.15
N ASP A 49 10.08 -3.42 -17.77
CA ASP A 49 9.31 -3.85 -18.94
C ASP A 49 8.27 -4.97 -18.69
N ASP A 50 8.16 -5.52 -17.47
CA ASP A 50 7.03 -6.37 -17.13
C ASP A 50 5.73 -5.54 -17.12
N ILE A 51 4.62 -6.14 -17.59
CA ILE A 51 3.29 -5.52 -17.55
C ILE A 51 2.43 -6.26 -16.54
N HIS A 52 2.08 -5.59 -15.45
CA HIS A 52 1.23 -6.13 -14.39
C HIS A 52 -0.22 -5.73 -14.61
N THR A 53 -1.15 -6.66 -14.42
CA THR A 53 -2.59 -6.34 -14.32
C THR A 53 -2.93 -6.13 -12.85
N LEU A 54 -3.34 -4.92 -12.49
CA LEU A 54 -3.72 -4.58 -11.12
C LEU A 54 -5.16 -5.01 -10.81
N TYR A 55 -5.52 -5.04 -9.53
CA TYR A 55 -6.87 -5.34 -9.03
C TYR A 55 -7.97 -4.41 -9.61
N SER A 56 -7.55 -3.21 -10.03
CA SER A 56 -8.43 -2.30 -10.76
C SER A 56 -8.93 -2.85 -12.11
N GLY A 57 -8.21 -3.82 -12.70
CA GLY A 57 -8.37 -4.30 -14.07
C GLY A 57 -7.51 -3.55 -15.09
N ARG A 58 -6.76 -2.53 -14.66
CA ARG A 58 -5.83 -1.77 -15.50
C ARG A 58 -4.46 -2.43 -15.52
N THR A 59 -3.75 -2.26 -16.63
CA THR A 59 -2.36 -2.70 -16.79
C THR A 59 -1.38 -1.58 -16.44
N VAL A 60 -0.24 -1.93 -15.84
CA VAL A 60 0.88 -1.02 -15.55
C VAL A 60 2.16 -1.64 -16.08
N GLU A 61 2.85 -0.92 -16.97
CA GLU A 61 4.22 -1.23 -17.34
C GLU A 61 5.17 -0.79 -16.20
N ILE A 62 6.00 -1.71 -15.76
CA ILE A 62 6.98 -1.44 -14.71
C ILE A 62 8.23 -0.88 -15.35
N ASN A 63 8.50 0.41 -15.21
CA ASN A 63 9.77 1.01 -15.66
C ASN A 63 10.79 1.18 -14.52
N ASN A 64 10.35 1.06 -13.26
CA ASN A 64 11.19 1.08 -12.08
C ASN A 64 10.59 0.16 -11.01
N THR A 65 11.31 -0.89 -10.63
CA THR A 65 10.88 -1.89 -9.64
C THR A 65 10.96 -1.38 -8.20
N ASP A 66 11.71 -0.29 -7.95
CA ASP A 66 11.83 0.39 -6.65
C ASP A 66 10.75 1.49 -6.47
N ALA A 67 9.80 1.55 -7.41
CA ALA A 67 8.57 2.31 -7.26
C ALA A 67 7.41 1.38 -6.85
N GLU A 68 7.67 0.35 -6.06
CA GLU A 68 6.72 -0.72 -5.73
C GLU A 68 5.59 -0.28 -4.78
N GLY A 69 5.87 0.64 -3.84
CA GLY A 69 4.89 1.07 -2.84
C GLY A 69 3.57 1.56 -3.45
N ARG A 70 3.64 2.27 -4.59
CA ARG A 70 2.43 2.74 -5.29
C ARG A 70 1.64 1.60 -5.96
N LEU A 71 2.29 0.49 -6.32
CA LEU A 71 1.62 -0.66 -6.95
C LEU A 71 0.77 -1.38 -5.92
N VAL A 72 1.34 -1.69 -4.75
CA VAL A 72 0.59 -2.38 -3.68
C VAL A 72 -0.53 -1.49 -3.12
N LEU A 73 -0.31 -0.17 -3.03
CA LEU A 73 -1.35 0.78 -2.63
C LEU A 73 -2.46 0.92 -3.67
N ALA A 74 -2.15 0.86 -4.97
CA ALA A 74 -3.18 0.92 -6.01
C ALA A 74 -4.20 -0.21 -5.86
N ASP A 75 -3.74 -1.42 -5.52
CA ASP A 75 -4.61 -2.56 -5.22
C ASP A 75 -5.37 -2.35 -3.90
N GLY A 76 -4.70 -1.91 -2.83
CA GLY A 76 -5.32 -1.66 -1.53
C GLY A 76 -6.43 -0.59 -1.58
N VAL A 77 -6.18 0.53 -2.26
CA VAL A 77 -7.16 1.61 -2.47
C VAL A 77 -8.31 1.14 -3.36
N CYS A 78 -8.00 0.39 -4.43
CA CYS A 78 -9.03 -0.16 -5.29
C CYS A 78 -9.93 -1.15 -4.53
N PHE A 79 -9.37 -1.99 -3.68
CA PHE A 79 -10.10 -2.89 -2.80
C PHE A 79 -10.97 -2.14 -1.79
N ALA A 80 -10.42 -1.11 -1.12
CA ALA A 80 -11.18 -0.28 -0.19
C ALA A 80 -12.41 0.39 -0.85
N ASN A 81 -12.26 0.85 -2.10
CA ASN A 81 -13.35 1.43 -2.86
C ASN A 81 -14.36 0.37 -3.36
N LYS A 82 -13.88 -0.68 -4.04
CA LYS A 82 -14.74 -1.65 -4.72
C LYS A 82 -15.42 -2.63 -3.77
N ASP A 83 -14.71 -3.11 -2.76
CA ASP A 83 -15.15 -4.23 -1.93
C ASP A 83 -15.67 -3.76 -0.58
N LEU A 84 -14.94 -2.85 0.08
CA LEU A 84 -15.37 -2.27 1.36
C LEU A 84 -16.36 -1.11 1.21
N LYS A 85 -16.54 -0.60 -0.01
CA LYS A 85 -17.44 0.54 -0.32
C LYS A 85 -17.13 1.78 0.53
N ALA A 86 -15.85 2.01 0.84
CA ALA A 86 -15.42 3.13 1.66
C ALA A 86 -15.72 4.48 0.97
N ASN A 87 -16.34 5.41 1.69
CA ASN A 87 -16.63 6.76 1.17
C ASN A 87 -15.43 7.71 1.25
N ILE A 88 -14.53 7.47 2.21
CA ILE A 88 -13.30 8.23 2.43
C ILE A 88 -12.17 7.20 2.49
N ILE A 89 -11.15 7.41 1.66
CA ILE A 89 -9.95 6.57 1.64
C ILE A 89 -8.76 7.47 1.93
N LEU A 90 -8.00 7.09 2.95
CA LEU A 90 -6.74 7.72 3.32
C LEU A 90 -5.65 6.65 3.20
N ASP A 91 -4.73 6.85 2.26
CA ASP A 91 -3.51 6.05 2.16
C ASP A 91 -2.33 6.79 2.81
N MET A 92 -1.40 6.03 3.39
CA MET A 92 -0.22 6.58 4.03
C MET A 92 0.98 5.68 3.74
N ALA A 93 2.09 6.27 3.29
CA ALA A 93 3.27 5.53 2.87
C ALA A 93 4.55 6.36 2.99
N THR A 94 5.68 5.67 3.16
CA THR A 94 7.04 6.21 3.06
C THR A 94 7.50 6.22 1.60
N LEU A 95 6.74 6.88 0.72
CA LEU A 95 6.71 6.53 -0.70
C LEU A 95 7.89 7.05 -1.55
N THR A 96 8.44 8.22 -1.24
CA THR A 96 9.49 8.83 -2.08
C THR A 96 10.51 9.57 -1.25
N GLY A 97 11.78 9.55 -1.69
CA GLY A 97 12.82 10.40 -1.11
C GLY A 97 12.70 11.89 -1.47
N ALA A 98 11.80 12.25 -2.39
CA ALA A 98 11.53 13.64 -2.78
C ALA A 98 10.49 14.34 -1.89
N GLN A 99 9.89 13.60 -0.94
CA GLN A 99 8.85 14.04 -0.02
C GLN A 99 9.33 15.12 0.96
#